data_AF-A0A5M9JT08-F1
#
_entry.id   AF-A0A5M9JT08-F1
#
_cell.length_a   1.000
_cell.length_b   1.000
_cell.length_c   1.000
_cell.angle_alpha   90.00
_cell.angle_beta   90.00
_cell.angle_gamma   90.00
#
_symmetry.space_group_name_H-M   'P 1'
#
loop_
_entity.id
_entity.type
_entity.pdbx_description
1 polymer ?
#
loop_
_entity_poly.entity_id
_entity_poly.type
_entity_poly.pdbx_seq_one_letter_code
_entity_poly.pdbx_strand_id
1 'polypeptide(L)'
;MYTKWTSLSAISWGSTLPVFTNIAVIGITYSCIAPLVLGFATIGMSLFYLAYRYNVLFVTDTQIDTKGLIYPRALQQLLTGVYLSELCLIGLFAIGKAWPQLVLMIVFLVFTVLYHVSLNAAMDPLLNSLPKSLEAEEESTRGELEAGNGSSDVASHAKPQGGLFAKFFKPHIYCDYASLRALVPQSHLDADNLYDEFSARNAYHPPSVVSEAPLLWIPRDDAGISTQEVAHTSKVIPITDEGCTLDEKNNLVWDVEGARPPLWQPKILY
;
A
#
# COMPACT_ATOMS: atom_id res chain seq x y z
N MET A 1 -18.85 -11.57 20.11
CA MET A 1 -19.23 -10.13 20.00
C MET A 1 -18.04 -9.28 19.60
N TYR A 2 -16.88 -9.42 20.26
CA TYR A 2 -15.60 -8.78 19.90
C TYR A 2 -15.15 -9.03 18.45
N THR A 3 -15.18 -10.29 18.00
CA THR A 3 -14.75 -10.68 16.63
C THR A 3 -15.48 -9.97 15.49
N LYS A 4 -16.74 -9.55 15.69
CA LYS A 4 -17.51 -8.78 14.70
C LYS A 4 -17.03 -7.33 14.58
N TRP A 5 -16.43 -6.78 15.64
CA TRP A 5 -16.00 -5.39 15.73
C TRP A 5 -14.51 -5.24 15.42
N THR A 6 -13.77 -6.35 15.42
CA THR A 6 -12.34 -6.40 15.11
C THR A 6 -12.04 -7.00 13.73
N SER A 7 -13.01 -7.64 13.07
CA SER A 7 -12.85 -8.11 11.69
C SER A 7 -13.09 -6.96 10.71
N LEU A 8 -12.05 -6.61 9.94
CA LEU A 8 -12.17 -5.67 8.83
C LEU A 8 -12.98 -6.32 7.69
N SER A 9 -13.86 -5.54 7.05
CA SER A 9 -14.66 -6.06 5.93
C SER A 9 -13.81 -6.13 4.67
N ALA A 10 -13.74 -7.31 4.08
CA ALA A 10 -13.07 -7.49 2.79
C ALA A 10 -13.85 -6.81 1.67
N ILE A 11 -13.15 -6.11 0.79
CA ILE A 11 -13.76 -5.49 -0.39
C ILE A 11 -14.10 -6.55 -1.43
N SER A 12 -15.37 -6.62 -1.82
CA SER A 12 -15.81 -7.51 -2.90
C SER A 12 -15.58 -6.83 -4.24
N TRP A 13 -14.38 -7.01 -4.79
CA TRP A 13 -14.00 -6.47 -6.11
C TRP A 13 -14.97 -6.89 -7.23
N GLY A 14 -15.56 -8.08 -7.14
CA GLY A 14 -16.53 -8.58 -8.14
C GLY A 14 -17.85 -7.80 -8.17
N SER A 15 -18.24 -7.16 -7.07
CA SER A 15 -19.48 -6.38 -6.98
C SER A 15 -19.22 -4.88 -7.14
N THR A 16 -18.12 -4.37 -6.56
CA THR A 16 -17.81 -2.94 -6.58
C THR A 16 -17.32 -2.47 -7.95
N LEU A 17 -16.46 -3.23 -8.62
CA LEU A 17 -15.86 -2.81 -9.90
C LEU A 17 -16.89 -2.57 -11.00
N PRO A 18 -17.86 -3.46 -11.26
CA PRO A 18 -18.86 -3.24 -12.31
C PRO A 18 -19.69 -1.97 -12.10
N VAL A 19 -19.93 -1.58 -10.84
CA VAL A 19 -20.67 -0.36 -10.52
C VAL A 19 -19.88 0.88 -10.95
N PHE A 20 -18.59 0.94 -10.61
CA PHE A 20 -17.74 2.08 -10.99
C PHE A 20 -17.44 2.12 -12.47
N THR A 21 -17.17 0.97 -13.10
CA THR A 21 -16.94 0.92 -14.54
C THR A 21 -18.19 1.30 -15.32
N ASN A 22 -19.39 0.96 -14.85
CA ASN A 22 -20.64 1.43 -15.45
C ASN A 22 -20.79 2.96 -15.36
N ILE A 23 -20.51 3.57 -14.20
CA ILE A 23 -20.51 5.03 -14.05
C ILE A 23 -19.52 5.68 -15.03
N ALA A 24 -18.31 5.11 -15.16
CA ALA A 24 -17.30 5.61 -16.07
C ALA A 24 -17.71 5.46 -17.55
N VAL A 25 -18.32 4.33 -17.93
CA VAL A 25 -18.88 4.10 -19.27
C VAL A 25 -19.95 5.13 -19.61
N ILE A 26 -20.88 5.41 -18.68
CA ILE A 26 -21.89 6.46 -18.86
C ILE A 26 -21.21 7.84 -19.02
N GLY A 27 -20.18 8.13 -18.23
CA GLY A 27 -19.41 9.36 -18.38
C GLY A 27 -18.78 9.53 -19.77
N ILE A 28 -18.18 8.46 -20.31
CA ILE A 28 -17.55 8.44 -21.64
C ILE A 28 -18.59 8.56 -22.76
N THR A 29 -19.75 7.90 -22.63
CA THR A 29 -20.78 7.95 -23.68
C THR A 29 -21.44 9.32 -23.75
N TYR A 30 -21.76 9.92 -22.60
CA TYR A 30 -22.38 11.23 -22.56
C TYR A 30 -21.41 12.39 -22.76
N SER A 31 -20.09 12.20 -22.60
CA SER A 31 -19.12 13.30 -22.81
C SER A 31 -19.19 13.90 -24.22
N CYS A 32 -19.53 13.09 -25.22
CA CYS A 32 -19.65 13.53 -26.61
C CYS A 32 -20.98 14.22 -26.92
N ILE A 33 -22.05 13.91 -26.17
CA ILE A 33 -23.41 14.47 -26.39
C ILE A 33 -23.61 15.74 -25.57
N ALA A 34 -23.26 15.67 -24.29
CA ALA A 34 -23.45 16.72 -23.30
C ALA A 34 -22.14 16.92 -22.53
N PRO A 35 -21.25 17.83 -22.98
CA PRO A 35 -19.92 17.98 -22.38
C PRO A 35 -19.95 18.41 -20.91
N LEU A 36 -21.06 18.99 -20.43
CA LEU A 36 -21.25 19.32 -19.02
C LEU A 36 -21.20 18.09 -18.11
N VAL A 37 -21.64 16.93 -18.60
CA VAL A 37 -21.61 15.66 -17.83
C VAL A 37 -20.17 15.28 -17.46
N LEU A 38 -19.19 15.63 -18.30
CA LEU A 38 -17.78 15.36 -18.03
C LEU A 38 -17.28 16.12 -16.77
N GLY A 39 -17.76 17.34 -16.54
CA GLY A 39 -17.40 18.12 -15.34
C GLY A 39 -17.91 17.44 -14.06
N PHE A 40 -19.16 16.98 -14.05
CA PHE A 40 -19.71 16.25 -12.91
C PHE A 40 -19.08 14.87 -12.73
N ALA A 41 -18.80 14.15 -13.84
CA ALA A 41 -18.15 12.85 -13.81
C ALA A 41 -16.73 12.92 -13.24
N THR A 42 -15.94 13.94 -13.63
CA THR A 42 -14.58 14.14 -13.11
C THR A 42 -14.57 14.46 -11.62
N ILE A 43 -15.48 15.33 -11.14
CA ILE A 43 -15.63 15.62 -9.70
C ILE A 43 -16.05 14.37 -8.94
N GLY A 44 -17.07 13.65 -9.44
CA GLY A 44 -17.57 12.42 -8.82
C GLY A 44 -16.48 11.35 -8.71
N MET A 45 -15.74 11.10 -9.80
CA MET A 45 -14.65 10.12 -9.79
C MET A 45 -13.49 10.54 -8.89
N SER A 46 -13.20 11.84 -8.79
CA SER A 46 -12.16 12.36 -7.90
C SER A 46 -12.50 12.16 -6.42
N LEU A 47 -13.76 12.40 -6.03
CA LEU A 47 -14.24 12.14 -4.68
C LEU A 47 -14.24 10.63 -4.36
N PHE A 48 -14.68 9.79 -5.29
CA PHE A 48 -14.58 8.34 -5.13
C PHE A 48 -13.13 7.88 -4.99
N TYR A 49 -12.20 8.41 -5.79
CA TYR A 49 -10.78 8.11 -5.66
C TYR A 49 -10.25 8.43 -4.25
N LEU A 50 -10.58 9.61 -3.71
CA LEU A 50 -10.15 9.98 -2.35
C LEU A 50 -10.77 9.08 -1.27
N ALA A 51 -12.07 8.79 -1.37
CA ALA A 51 -12.78 7.93 -0.42
C ALA A 51 -12.24 6.49 -0.45
N TYR A 52 -12.04 5.91 -1.65
CA TYR A 52 -11.49 4.57 -1.80
C TYR A 52 -10.03 4.49 -1.41
N ARG A 53 -9.23 5.53 -1.70
CA ARG A 53 -7.84 5.59 -1.24
C ARG A 53 -7.77 5.52 0.29
N TYR A 54 -8.63 6.26 0.99
CA TYR A 54 -8.69 6.20 2.45
C TYR A 54 -9.17 4.82 2.95
N ASN A 55 -10.25 4.29 2.36
CA ASN A 55 -10.79 2.98 2.76
C ASN A 55 -9.81 1.82 2.52
N VAL A 56 -9.10 1.82 1.40
CA VAL A 56 -8.10 0.78 1.08
C VAL A 56 -6.90 0.86 2.02
N LEU A 57 -6.46 2.06 2.41
CA LEU A 57 -5.29 2.23 3.28
C LEU A 57 -5.56 1.95 4.76
N PHE A 58 -6.77 2.24 5.26
CA PHE A 58 -7.03 2.26 6.71
C PHE A 58 -8.17 1.36 7.19
N VAL A 59 -9.03 0.85 6.30
CA VAL A 59 -10.30 0.20 6.70
C VAL A 59 -10.50 -1.18 6.09
N THR A 60 -9.89 -1.46 4.94
CA THR A 60 -10.18 -2.66 4.15
C THR A 60 -9.10 -3.71 4.35
N ASP A 61 -9.53 -4.95 4.53
CA ASP A 61 -8.64 -6.11 4.48
C ASP A 61 -8.74 -6.80 3.11
N THR A 62 -7.60 -7.24 2.56
CA THR A 62 -7.52 -7.86 1.25
C THR A 62 -7.35 -9.37 1.38
N GLN A 63 -8.47 -10.08 1.56
CA GLN A 63 -8.49 -11.54 1.63
C GLN A 63 -8.16 -12.23 0.30
N ILE A 64 -8.40 -11.54 -0.83
CA ILE A 64 -8.14 -12.05 -2.17
C ILE A 64 -7.19 -11.07 -2.88
N ASP A 65 -5.96 -11.52 -3.12
CA ASP A 65 -5.02 -10.82 -3.98
C ASP A 65 -5.37 -11.08 -5.46
N THR A 66 -5.60 -9.99 -6.20
CA THR A 66 -5.95 -10.04 -7.62
C THR A 66 -4.75 -9.79 -8.54
N LYS A 67 -3.55 -9.60 -7.98
CA LYS A 67 -2.28 -9.44 -8.72
C LYS A 67 -2.33 -8.39 -9.83
N GLY A 68 -3.20 -7.39 -9.70
CA GLY A 68 -3.41 -6.36 -10.71
C GLY A 68 -4.24 -6.78 -11.93
N LEU A 69 -4.74 -8.03 -12.02
CA LEU A 69 -5.59 -8.52 -13.12
C LEU A 69 -6.93 -7.77 -13.24
N ILE A 70 -7.32 -7.03 -12.20
CA ILE A 70 -8.46 -6.11 -12.23
C ILE A 70 -8.28 -5.00 -13.28
N TYR A 71 -7.06 -4.47 -13.42
CA TYR A 71 -6.75 -3.34 -14.30
C TYR A 71 -7.06 -3.61 -15.78
N PRO A 72 -6.54 -4.68 -16.43
CA PRO A 72 -6.84 -4.95 -17.83
C PRO A 72 -8.33 -5.22 -18.06
N ARG A 73 -9.02 -5.85 -17.10
CA ARG A 73 -10.45 -6.11 -17.19
C ARG A 73 -11.26 -4.81 -17.14
N ALA A 74 -10.89 -3.86 -16.27
CA ALA A 74 -11.51 -2.54 -16.23
C ALA A 74 -11.22 -1.75 -17.52
N LEU A 75 -10.00 -1.85 -18.06
CA LEU A 75 -9.60 -1.19 -19.31
C LEU A 75 -10.44 -1.68 -20.51
N GLN A 76 -10.67 -2.99 -20.62
CA GLN A 76 -11.56 -3.57 -21.64
C GLN A 76 -13.01 -3.10 -21.47
N GLN A 77 -13.50 -2.97 -20.23
CA GLN A 77 -14.84 -2.42 -19.95
C GLN A 77 -14.95 -0.92 -20.25
N LEU A 78 -13.88 -0.13 -20.14
CA LEU A 78 -13.91 1.27 -20.56
C LEU A 78 -13.93 1.40 -22.08
N LEU A 79 -13.23 0.52 -22.80
CA LEU A 79 -13.29 0.46 -24.27
C LEU A 79 -14.70 0.15 -24.79
N THR A 80 -15.50 -0.67 -24.09
CA THR A 80 -16.91 -0.87 -24.49
C THR A 80 -17.74 0.41 -24.38
N GLY A 81 -17.42 1.31 -23.44
CA GLY A 81 -18.01 2.64 -23.38
C GLY A 81 -17.64 3.53 -24.57
N VAL A 82 -16.42 3.42 -25.09
CA VAL A 82 -15.98 4.10 -26.31
C VAL A 82 -16.73 3.57 -27.54
N TYR A 83 -16.90 2.25 -27.67
CA TYR A 83 -17.72 1.69 -28.75
C TYR A 83 -19.17 2.17 -28.69
N LEU A 84 -19.74 2.24 -27.48
CA LEU A 84 -21.11 2.71 -27.30
C LEU A 84 -21.23 4.20 -27.68
N SER A 85 -20.21 5.03 -27.38
CA SER A 85 -20.21 6.44 -27.75
C SER A 85 -20.11 6.64 -29.28
N GLU A 86 -19.22 5.90 -29.95
CA GLU A 86 -19.07 5.92 -31.40
C GLU A 86 -20.34 5.47 -32.12
N LEU A 87 -20.96 4.36 -31.69
CA LEU A 87 -22.19 3.84 -32.26
C LEU A 87 -23.34 4.84 -32.08
N CYS A 88 -23.43 5.48 -30.91
CA CYS A 88 -24.41 6.53 -30.65
C CYS A 88 -24.23 7.75 -31.58
N LEU A 89 -22.98 8.20 -31.79
CA LEU A 89 -22.67 9.32 -32.69
C LEU A 89 -22.95 8.98 -34.16
N ILE A 90 -22.66 7.77 -34.60
CA ILE A 90 -23.03 7.28 -35.94
C ILE A 90 -24.55 7.38 -36.11
N GLY A 91 -25.32 6.93 -35.12
CA GLY A 91 -26.78 7.05 -35.12
C GLY A 91 -27.25 8.51 -35.19
N LEU A 92 -26.66 9.40 -34.41
CA LEU A 92 -27.03 10.82 -34.37
C LEU A 92 -26.73 11.54 -35.70
N PHE A 93 -25.56 11.29 -36.30
CA PHE A 93 -25.19 11.89 -37.60
C PHE A 93 -25.94 11.30 -38.78
N ALA A 94 -26.37 10.02 -38.70
CA ALA A 94 -27.25 9.42 -39.68
C ALA A 94 -28.61 10.13 -39.74
N ILE A 95 -29.19 10.47 -38.57
CA ILE A 95 -30.45 11.23 -38.48
C ILE A 95 -30.24 12.67 -39.00
N GLY A 96 -29.10 13.28 -38.65
CA GLY A 96 -28.75 14.64 -39.08
C GLY A 96 -28.41 14.82 -40.56
N LYS A 97 -28.43 13.75 -41.39
CA LYS A 97 -28.02 13.74 -42.80
C LYS A 97 -26.62 14.32 -43.05
N ALA A 98 -25.73 14.17 -42.07
CA ALA A 98 -24.36 14.68 -42.10
C ALA A 98 -23.41 13.61 -42.66
N TRP A 99 -23.50 13.36 -43.97
CA TRP A 99 -22.77 12.30 -44.67
C TRP A 99 -21.25 12.29 -44.48
N PRO A 100 -20.52 13.43 -44.57
CA PRO A 100 -19.07 13.40 -44.41
C PRO A 100 -18.65 13.05 -42.98
N GLN A 101 -19.38 13.54 -41.97
CA GLN A 101 -19.14 13.24 -40.56
C GLN A 101 -19.42 11.77 -40.25
N LEU A 102 -20.46 11.19 -40.86
CA LEU A 102 -20.79 9.77 -40.72
C LEU A 102 -19.67 8.87 -41.26
N VAL A 103 -19.13 9.16 -42.45
CA VAL A 103 -18.02 8.39 -43.04
C VAL A 103 -16.79 8.45 -42.14
N LEU A 104 -16.46 9.64 -41.61
CA LEU A 104 -15.35 9.81 -40.68
C LEU A 104 -15.54 8.98 -39.40
N MET A 105 -16.75 8.94 -38.83
CA MET A 105 -17.04 8.15 -37.63
C MET A 105 -16.91 6.63 -37.87
N ILE A 106 -17.29 6.14 -39.05
CA ILE A 106 -17.10 4.73 -39.41
C ILE A 106 -15.60 4.40 -39.50
N VAL A 107 -14.79 5.27 -40.09
CA VAL A 107 -13.32 5.11 -40.14
C VAL A 107 -12.74 5.07 -38.72
N PHE A 108 -13.24 5.93 -37.83
CA PHE A 108 -12.81 5.97 -36.44
C PHE A 108 -13.14 4.68 -35.69
N LEU A 109 -14.33 4.11 -35.91
CA LEU A 109 -14.72 2.82 -35.33
C LEU A 109 -13.80 1.68 -35.78
N VAL A 110 -13.41 1.64 -37.07
CA VAL A 110 -12.42 0.67 -37.57
C VAL A 110 -11.08 0.85 -36.86
N PHE A 111 -10.63 2.11 -36.68
CA PHE A 111 -9.40 2.40 -35.94
C PHE A 111 -9.48 1.94 -34.48
N THR A 112 -10.61 2.16 -33.80
CA THR A 112 -10.84 1.70 -32.42
C THR A 112 -10.80 0.18 -32.30
N VAL A 113 -11.33 -0.55 -33.30
CA VAL A 113 -11.18 -2.02 -33.39
C VAL A 113 -9.72 -2.43 -33.53
N LEU A 114 -8.96 -1.79 -34.43
CA LEU A 114 -7.52 -2.08 -34.60
C LEU A 114 -6.74 -1.78 -33.31
N TYR A 115 -7.05 -0.67 -32.63
CA TYR A 115 -6.46 -0.33 -31.35
C TYR A 115 -6.77 -1.37 -30.27
N HIS A 116 -8.00 -1.85 -30.18
CA HIS A 116 -8.38 -2.88 -29.21
C HIS A 116 -7.61 -4.18 -29.44
N VAL A 117 -7.47 -4.62 -30.71
CA VAL A 117 -6.67 -5.79 -31.04
C VAL A 117 -5.21 -5.60 -30.64
N SER A 118 -4.63 -4.43 -30.97
CA SER A 118 -3.25 -4.07 -30.58
C SER A 118 -3.06 -4.07 -29.06
N LEU A 119 -4.03 -3.52 -28.33
CA LEU A 119 -4.00 -3.46 -26.87
C LEU A 119 -4.03 -4.85 -26.23
N ASN A 120 -4.92 -5.74 -26.70
CA ASN A 120 -4.97 -7.12 -26.20
C ASN A 120 -3.68 -7.87 -26.53
N ALA A 121 -3.15 -7.73 -27.75
CA ALA A 121 -1.88 -8.35 -28.14
C ALA A 121 -0.69 -7.88 -27.27
N ALA A 122 -0.69 -6.63 -26.82
CA ALA A 122 0.33 -6.10 -25.92
C ALA A 122 0.13 -6.51 -24.45
N MET A 123 -1.12 -6.62 -23.98
CA MET A 123 -1.45 -6.97 -22.60
C MET A 123 -1.37 -8.46 -22.31
N ASP A 124 -1.79 -9.33 -23.24
CA ASP A 124 -1.83 -10.79 -23.06
C ASP A 124 -0.49 -11.43 -22.60
N PRO A 125 0.68 -11.08 -23.16
CA PRO A 125 1.95 -11.64 -22.68
C PRO A 125 2.28 -11.15 -21.26
N LEU A 126 1.94 -9.91 -20.92
CA LEU A 126 2.22 -9.34 -19.59
C LEU A 126 1.38 -9.96 -18.47
N LEU A 127 0.20 -10.48 -18.80
CA LEU A 127 -0.72 -11.05 -17.82
C LEU A 127 -0.47 -12.53 -17.56
N ASN A 128 -0.01 -13.27 -18.58
CA ASN A 128 0.12 -14.74 -18.51
C ASN A 128 1.56 -15.22 -18.37
N SER A 129 2.55 -14.37 -18.65
CA SER A 129 3.96 -14.70 -18.46
C SER A 129 4.61 -13.73 -17.48
N LEU A 130 5.05 -14.26 -16.33
CA LEU A 130 5.90 -13.48 -15.44
C LEU A 130 7.28 -13.32 -16.13
N PRO A 131 7.82 -12.09 -16.25
CA PRO A 131 9.09 -11.89 -16.92
C PRO A 131 10.20 -12.63 -16.17
N LYS A 132 10.74 -13.70 -16.76
CA LYS A 132 11.86 -14.47 -16.20
C LYS A 132 13.12 -13.62 -15.94
N SER A 133 13.24 -12.48 -16.63
CA SER A 133 14.33 -11.53 -16.42
C SER A 133 14.27 -10.86 -15.05
N LEU A 134 13.07 -10.57 -14.53
CA LEU A 134 12.90 -9.96 -13.20
C LEU A 134 13.23 -10.97 -12.10
N GLU A 135 12.79 -12.21 -12.27
CA GLU A 135 13.08 -13.31 -11.33
C GLU A 135 14.59 -13.59 -11.26
N ALA A 136 15.28 -13.64 -12.40
CA ALA A 136 16.73 -13.83 -12.44
C ALA A 136 17.51 -12.66 -11.81
N GLU A 137 17.05 -11.42 -11.96
CA GLU A 137 17.65 -10.23 -11.35
C GLU A 137 17.39 -10.17 -9.83
N GLU A 138 16.20 -10.60 -9.38
CA GLU A 138 15.90 -10.74 -7.95
C GLU A 138 16.72 -11.85 -7.30
N GLU A 139 16.87 -13.01 -7.95
CA GLU A 139 17.74 -14.09 -7.48
C GLU A 139 19.22 -13.66 -7.41
N SER A 140 19.73 -12.93 -8.42
CA SER A 140 21.11 -12.43 -8.38
C SER A 140 21.33 -11.44 -7.25
N THR A 141 20.39 -10.49 -7.08
CA THR A 141 20.44 -9.50 -6.01
C THR A 141 20.34 -10.17 -4.63
N ARG A 142 19.46 -11.17 -4.46
CA ARG A 142 19.31 -11.90 -3.20
C ARG A 142 20.57 -12.72 -2.88
N GLY A 143 21.19 -13.34 -3.89
CA GLY A 143 22.46 -14.04 -3.76
C GLY A 143 23.62 -13.13 -3.34
N GLU A 144 23.70 -11.91 -3.88
CA GLU A 144 24.70 -10.90 -3.45
C GLU A 144 24.48 -10.43 -2.01
N LEU A 145 23.22 -10.29 -1.59
CA LEU A 145 22.86 -9.92 -0.21
C LEU A 145 23.16 -11.05 0.79
N GLU A 146 22.91 -12.30 0.44
CA GLU A 146 23.22 -13.48 1.28
C GLU A 146 24.72 -13.76 1.42
N ALA A 147 25.52 -13.38 0.42
CA ALA A 147 26.98 -13.55 0.44
C ALA A 147 27.71 -12.63 1.45
N GLY A 148 26.99 -11.81 2.23
CA GLY A 148 27.55 -11.05 3.35
C GLY A 148 28.52 -9.93 2.94
N ASN A 149 28.62 -9.60 1.65
CA ASN A 149 29.46 -8.52 1.18
C ASN A 149 28.67 -7.21 1.27
N GLY A 150 28.54 -6.68 2.50
CA GLY A 150 28.00 -5.35 2.79
C GLY A 150 28.89 -4.20 2.30
N SER A 151 29.46 -4.34 1.10
CA SER A 151 30.06 -3.23 0.37
C SER A 151 28.91 -2.50 -0.31
N SER A 152 28.63 -1.30 0.19
CA SER A 152 27.62 -0.35 -0.24
C SER A 152 27.84 0.19 -1.66
N ASP A 153 27.89 -0.69 -2.65
CA ASP A 153 28.01 -0.38 -4.07
C ASP A 153 26.99 -1.20 -4.89
N VAL A 154 25.75 -1.30 -4.40
CA VAL A 154 24.64 -1.69 -5.27
C VAL A 154 24.46 -0.55 -6.26
N ALA A 155 24.75 -0.83 -7.54
CA ALA A 155 24.72 0.11 -8.65
C ALA A 155 23.48 1.01 -8.54
N SER A 156 23.70 2.25 -8.10
CA SER A 156 22.64 3.23 -7.97
C SER A 156 22.13 3.56 -9.36
N HIS A 157 20.98 2.99 -9.74
CA HIS A 157 20.19 3.56 -10.83
C HIS A 157 19.94 5.02 -10.44
N ALA A 158 20.57 5.92 -11.20
CA ALA A 158 20.64 7.33 -10.90
C ALA A 158 19.23 7.87 -10.62
N LYS A 159 19.01 8.31 -9.37
CA LYS A 159 17.72 8.85 -8.90
C LYS A 159 17.29 9.96 -9.85
N PRO A 160 16.20 9.79 -10.63
CA PRO A 160 15.79 10.83 -11.55
C PRO A 160 15.24 12.00 -10.71
N GLN A 161 16.05 13.05 -10.56
CA GLN A 161 15.66 14.28 -9.88
C GLN A 161 14.70 15.06 -10.79
N GLY A 162 13.43 15.13 -10.40
CA GLY A 162 12.41 15.92 -11.07
C GLY A 162 11.44 16.51 -10.06
N GLY A 163 11.00 17.75 -10.27
CA GLY A 163 9.96 18.38 -9.46
C GLY A 163 8.62 17.64 -9.56
N LEU A 164 7.68 17.96 -8.66
CA LEU A 164 6.36 17.30 -8.56
C LEU A 164 5.61 17.24 -9.92
N PHE A 165 5.73 18.29 -10.73
CA PHE A 165 5.12 18.34 -12.07
C PHE A 165 5.78 17.38 -13.08
N ALA A 166 7.10 17.23 -13.05
CA ALA A 166 7.80 16.28 -13.94
C ALA A 166 7.43 14.84 -13.59
N LYS A 167 7.25 14.54 -12.29
CA LYS A 167 6.77 13.25 -11.81
C LYS A 167 5.33 12.95 -12.24
N PHE A 168 4.46 13.97 -12.20
CA PHE A 168 3.05 13.82 -12.60
C PHE A 168 2.89 13.59 -14.11
N PHE A 169 3.62 14.34 -14.95
CA PHE A 169 3.48 14.26 -16.41
C PHE A 169 4.35 13.19 -17.09
N LYS A 170 5.36 12.63 -16.40
CA LYS A 170 6.23 11.56 -16.93
C LYS A 170 6.31 10.34 -16.00
N PRO A 171 5.19 9.69 -15.67
CA PRO A 171 5.19 8.54 -14.76
C PRO A 171 6.06 7.39 -15.30
N HIS A 172 6.19 7.24 -16.62
CA HIS A 172 7.00 6.20 -17.25
C HIS A 172 8.52 6.32 -16.99
N ILE A 173 9.03 7.48 -16.56
CA ILE A 173 10.45 7.67 -16.23
C ILE A 173 10.66 7.61 -14.71
N TYR A 174 9.76 8.22 -13.94
CA TYR A 174 9.96 8.44 -12.50
C TYR A 174 9.25 7.42 -11.60
N CYS A 175 8.32 6.64 -12.13
CA CYS A 175 7.60 5.55 -11.45
C CYS A 175 7.89 4.19 -12.10
N ASP A 176 9.05 4.06 -12.75
CA ASP A 176 9.54 2.78 -13.23
C ASP A 176 9.94 1.86 -12.06
N TYR A 177 9.87 0.54 -12.28
CA TYR A 177 10.16 -0.47 -11.25
C TYR A 177 11.55 -0.27 -10.65
N ALA A 178 12.58 -0.08 -11.48
CA ALA A 178 13.96 0.10 -11.00
C ALA A 178 14.11 1.34 -10.12
N SER A 179 13.43 2.44 -10.48
CA SER A 179 13.45 3.70 -9.72
C SER A 179 12.70 3.60 -8.39
N LEU A 180 11.57 2.87 -8.35
CA LEU A 180 10.81 2.63 -7.13
C LEU A 180 11.50 1.63 -6.20
N ARG A 181 12.14 0.59 -6.76
CA ARG A 181 12.92 -0.39 -5.99
C ARG A 181 14.07 0.27 -5.21
N ALA A 182 14.72 1.27 -5.79
CA ALA A 182 15.78 2.04 -5.13
C ALA A 182 15.28 2.90 -3.94
N LEU A 183 13.97 3.15 -3.84
CA LEU A 183 13.37 3.87 -2.70
C LEU A 183 13.01 2.93 -1.54
N VAL A 184 12.93 1.62 -1.79
CA VAL A 184 12.65 0.62 -0.75
C VAL A 184 13.97 0.32 -0.01
N PRO A 185 14.02 0.48 1.32
CA PRO A 185 15.20 0.11 2.10
C PRO A 185 15.51 -1.38 1.89
N GLN A 186 16.66 -1.68 1.29
CA GLN A 186 17.16 -3.06 1.08
C GLN A 186 17.83 -3.64 2.34
N SER A 187 17.67 -2.99 3.51
CA SER A 187 18.18 -3.52 4.78
C SER A 187 17.65 -4.94 4.99
N HIS A 188 18.52 -5.88 5.40
CA HIS A 188 18.22 -7.28 5.75
C HIS A 188 16.93 -7.43 6.56
N LEU A 189 15.80 -7.42 5.86
CA LEU A 189 14.48 -7.63 6.38
C LEU A 189 14.08 -8.94 5.74
N ASP A 190 14.22 -10.01 6.50
CA ASP A 190 13.69 -11.31 6.12
C ASP A 190 12.17 -11.17 6.06
N ALA A 191 11.63 -10.95 4.86
CA ALA A 191 10.20 -10.72 4.61
C ALA A 191 9.34 -11.83 5.23
N ASP A 192 9.89 -13.05 5.31
CA ASP A 192 9.23 -14.23 5.84
C ASP A 192 9.32 -14.32 7.38
N ASN A 193 10.27 -13.62 8.03
CA ASN A 193 10.47 -13.59 9.49
C ASN A 193 10.54 -12.17 10.09
N LEU A 194 9.82 -11.21 9.52
CA LEU A 194 9.85 -9.82 10.01
C LEU A 194 9.38 -9.67 11.46
N TYR A 195 8.47 -10.56 11.88
CA TYR A 195 7.82 -10.52 13.17
C TYR A 195 7.84 -11.89 13.83
N ASP A 196 7.98 -11.90 15.15
CA ASP A 196 7.67 -13.08 15.94
C ASP A 196 6.19 -13.46 15.78
N GLU A 197 5.88 -14.77 15.84
CA GLU A 197 4.52 -15.29 15.63
C GLU A 197 3.51 -14.66 16.60
N PHE A 198 3.93 -14.36 17.83
CA PHE A 198 3.10 -13.67 18.81
C PHE A 198 2.80 -12.22 18.39
N SER A 199 3.80 -11.48 17.91
CA SER A 199 3.65 -10.10 17.45
C SER A 199 2.77 -10.00 16.21
N ALA A 200 2.97 -10.87 15.22
CA ALA A 200 2.16 -10.91 14.00
C ALA A 200 0.68 -11.17 14.31
N ARG A 201 0.39 -12.12 15.21
CA ARG A 201 -0.98 -12.45 15.61
C ARG A 201 -1.65 -11.32 16.39
N ASN A 202 -0.88 -10.56 17.15
CA ASN A 202 -1.39 -9.53 18.07
C ASN A 202 -1.29 -8.09 17.54
N ALA A 203 -0.74 -7.87 16.34
CA ALA A 203 -0.41 -6.54 15.80
C ALA A 203 -1.58 -5.54 15.76
N TYR A 204 -2.81 -6.03 15.55
CA TYR A 204 -4.01 -5.20 15.46
C TYR A 204 -4.82 -5.14 16.77
N HIS A 205 -4.34 -5.78 17.84
CA HIS A 205 -5.01 -5.69 19.12
C HIS A 205 -4.62 -4.40 19.84
N PRO A 206 -5.57 -3.77 20.57
CA PRO A 206 -5.24 -2.59 21.36
C PRO A 206 -4.21 -2.93 22.44
N PRO A 207 -3.39 -1.97 22.87
CA PRO A 207 -2.35 -2.22 23.87
C PRO A 207 -2.92 -2.81 25.15
N SER A 208 -4.17 -2.53 25.53
CA SER A 208 -4.81 -3.15 26.70
C SER A 208 -4.92 -4.68 26.68
N VAL A 209 -4.79 -5.31 25.51
CA VAL A 209 -4.83 -6.77 25.35
C VAL A 209 -3.42 -7.38 25.32
N VAL A 210 -2.42 -6.62 24.85
CA VAL A 210 -1.08 -7.14 24.53
C VAL A 210 -0.02 -6.62 25.51
N SER A 211 -0.22 -5.46 26.11
CA SER A 211 0.73 -4.85 27.03
C SER A 211 0.85 -5.67 28.30
N GLU A 212 2.06 -6.16 28.56
CA GLU A 212 2.40 -6.74 29.86
C GLU A 212 2.39 -5.63 30.93
N ALA A 213 2.19 -6.03 32.20
CA ALA A 213 2.28 -5.09 33.30
C ALA A 213 3.71 -4.51 33.33
N PRO A 214 3.87 -3.17 33.29
CA PRO A 214 5.19 -2.56 33.28
C PRO A 214 5.94 -2.91 34.57
N LEU A 215 7.24 -3.22 34.44
CA LEU A 215 8.12 -3.43 35.59
C LEU A 215 8.30 -2.10 36.33
N LEU A 216 7.86 -2.04 37.58
CA LEU A 216 8.08 -0.89 38.44
C LEU A 216 9.54 -0.91 38.92
N TRP A 217 10.33 0.09 38.53
CA TRP A 217 11.72 0.21 38.92
C TRP A 217 11.88 1.33 39.95
N ILE A 218 12.32 0.97 41.16
CA ILE A 218 12.49 1.90 42.29
C ILE A 218 13.99 1.98 42.61
N PRO A 219 14.55 3.15 42.99
CA PRO A 219 15.92 3.20 43.49
C PRO A 219 16.08 2.44 44.81
N ARG A 220 17.25 1.85 45.02
CA ARG A 220 17.68 1.28 46.28
C ARG A 220 18.05 2.38 47.27
N ASP A 221 17.51 2.26 48.47
CA ASP A 221 17.75 3.17 49.60
C ASP A 221 18.66 2.51 50.64
N ASP A 222 19.52 3.30 51.29
CA ASP A 222 20.35 2.84 52.42
C ASP A 222 19.53 2.42 53.64
N ALA A 223 18.31 2.97 53.78
CA ALA A 223 17.39 2.65 54.87
C ALA A 223 16.67 1.30 54.72
N GLY A 224 16.84 0.60 53.59
CA GLY A 224 16.24 -0.72 53.34
C GLY A 224 14.72 -0.70 53.05
N ILE A 225 14.13 0.48 52.87
CA ILE A 225 12.69 0.66 52.59
C ILE A 225 12.35 0.08 51.22
N SER A 226 13.11 0.43 50.19
CA SER A 226 13.06 -0.21 48.86
C SER A 226 12.97 -1.75 48.90
N THR A 227 13.83 -2.44 49.66
CA THR A 227 13.81 -3.91 49.77
C THR A 227 12.50 -4.43 50.39
N GLN A 228 11.97 -3.71 51.39
CA GLN A 228 10.68 -4.04 52.00
C GLN A 228 9.51 -3.84 51.01
N GLU A 229 9.53 -2.73 50.27
CA GLU A 229 8.52 -2.42 49.25
C GLU A 229 8.53 -3.44 48.11
N VAL A 230 9.71 -3.87 47.66
CA VAL A 230 9.86 -4.97 46.70
C VAL A 230 9.24 -6.26 47.24
N ALA A 231 9.52 -6.62 48.50
CA ALA A 231 9.01 -7.85 49.11
C ALA A 231 7.46 -7.86 49.28
N HIS A 232 6.87 -6.70 49.54
CA HIS A 232 5.41 -6.58 49.70
C HIS A 232 4.69 -6.49 48.35
N THR A 233 5.21 -5.66 47.45
CA THR A 233 4.54 -5.26 46.20
C THR A 233 4.76 -6.25 45.06
N SER A 234 5.84 -7.05 45.10
CA SER A 234 6.13 -8.12 44.12
C SER A 234 5.03 -9.17 43.98
N LYS A 235 4.13 -9.28 44.97
CA LYS A 235 2.97 -10.18 44.93
C LYS A 235 1.87 -9.70 43.98
N VAL A 236 1.84 -8.41 43.65
CA VAL A 236 0.76 -7.78 42.88
C VAL A 236 1.27 -7.29 41.53
N ILE A 237 2.40 -6.59 41.51
CA ILE A 237 3.02 -6.06 40.29
C ILE A 237 4.51 -6.43 40.23
N PRO A 238 5.08 -6.64 39.04
CA PRO A 238 6.52 -6.79 38.89
C PRO A 238 7.22 -5.51 39.39
N ILE A 239 8.15 -5.66 40.34
CA ILE A 239 8.91 -4.56 40.93
C ILE A 239 10.37 -4.98 41.15
N THR A 240 11.33 -4.12 40.86
CA THR A 240 12.76 -4.35 41.12
C THR A 240 13.43 -3.08 41.65
N ASP A 241 14.45 -3.25 42.49
CA ASP A 241 15.35 -2.21 43.00
C ASP A 241 16.79 -2.34 42.48
N GLU A 242 17.03 -3.27 41.55
CA GLU A 242 18.38 -3.58 41.06
C GLU A 242 18.88 -2.49 40.10
N GLY A 243 20.13 -2.03 40.29
CA GLY A 243 20.80 -1.16 39.33
C GLY A 243 20.48 0.33 39.41
N CYS A 244 19.73 0.78 40.41
CA CYS A 244 19.48 2.20 40.68
C CYS A 244 19.66 2.47 42.17
N THR A 245 20.41 3.50 42.55
CA THR A 245 20.71 3.88 43.94
C THR A 245 20.49 5.38 44.13
N LEU A 246 20.20 5.82 45.36
CA LEU A 246 20.15 7.24 45.72
C LEU A 246 21.51 7.74 46.24
N ASP A 247 21.96 8.88 45.73
CA ASP A 247 23.10 9.63 46.26
C ASP A 247 22.70 10.43 47.52
N GLU A 248 23.65 10.86 48.35
CA GLU A 248 23.42 11.62 49.61
C GLU A 248 22.64 12.93 49.41
N LYS A 249 22.59 13.41 48.17
CA LYS A 249 21.83 14.60 47.74
C LYS A 249 20.43 14.28 47.20
N ASN A 250 19.93 13.05 47.39
CA ASN A 250 18.68 12.52 46.82
C ASN A 250 18.65 12.53 45.28
N ASN A 251 19.80 12.37 44.62
CA ASN A 251 19.86 12.21 43.17
C ASN A 251 19.86 10.72 42.79
N LEU A 252 19.19 10.38 41.70
CA LEU A 252 19.16 9.02 41.15
C LEU A 252 20.47 8.73 40.40
N VAL A 253 21.17 7.68 40.79
CA VAL A 253 22.36 7.15 40.11
C VAL A 253 22.06 5.72 39.71
N TRP A 254 22.06 5.44 38.41
CA TRP A 254 21.87 4.07 37.90
C TRP A 254 23.14 3.52 37.28
N ASP A 255 23.31 2.22 37.42
CA ASP A 255 24.43 1.48 36.83
C ASP A 255 24.20 1.33 35.32
N VAL A 256 25.18 1.75 34.53
CA VAL A 256 25.12 1.72 33.05
C VAL A 256 25.64 0.39 32.51
N GLU A 257 26.43 -0.36 33.28
CA GLU A 257 27.12 -1.57 32.84
C GLU A 257 26.42 -2.86 33.29
N GLY A 258 25.96 -2.93 34.54
CA GLY A 258 25.40 -4.15 35.14
C GLY A 258 23.89 -4.32 34.98
N ALA A 259 23.12 -3.24 35.06
CA ALA A 259 21.66 -3.29 35.03
C ALA A 259 21.12 -2.59 33.78
N ARG A 260 20.48 -3.35 32.89
CA ARG A 260 19.75 -2.74 31.77
C ARG A 260 18.46 -2.14 32.31
N PRO A 261 18.18 -0.84 32.09
CA PRO A 261 16.90 -0.26 32.48
C PRO A 261 15.77 -1.00 31.75
N PRO A 262 14.63 -1.28 32.43
CA PRO A 262 13.49 -2.00 31.85
C PRO A 262 12.71 -1.22 30.79
N LEU A 263 13.32 -0.17 30.23
CA LEU A 263 12.76 0.71 29.22
C LEU A 263 13.03 0.22 27.80
N TRP A 264 13.85 -0.83 27.62
CA TRP A 264 14.14 -1.36 26.30
C TRP A 264 12.99 -2.25 25.81
N GLN A 265 12.23 -1.74 24.85
CA GLN A 265 11.33 -2.54 24.03
C GLN A 265 11.94 -2.68 22.63
N PRO A 266 11.86 -3.87 22.01
CA PRO A 266 12.28 -4.02 20.63
C PRO A 266 11.46 -3.07 19.75
N LYS A 267 12.14 -2.36 18.85
CA LYS A 267 11.46 -1.49 17.90
C LYS A 267 10.74 -2.36 16.87
N ILE A 268 9.41 -2.43 16.98
CA ILE A 268 8.57 -3.05 15.96
C ILE A 268 8.49 -2.08 14.78
N LEU A 269 9.03 -2.49 13.63
CA LEU A 269 8.87 -1.79 12.36
C LEU A 269 7.48 -2.16 11.85
N TYR A 270 6.58 -1.19 11.66
CA TYR A 270 5.26 -1.40 11.04
C TYR A 270 5.28 -0.97 9.58
#